data_AF-A0A1G0HXM9-F1
#
_entry.id   AF-A0A1G0HXM9-F1
#
_cell.length_a   1.000
_cell.length_b   1.000
_cell.length_c   1.000
_cell.angle_alpha   90.00
_cell.angle_beta   90.00
_cell.angle_gamma   90.00
#
_symmetry.space_group_name_H-M   'P 1'
#
loop_
_entity.id
_entity.type
_entity.pdbx_description
1 polymer ?
#
loop_
_entity_poly.entity_id
_entity_poly.type
_entity_poly.pdbx_seq_one_letter_code
_entity_poly.pdbx_strand_id
1 'polypeptide(L)' 'MALILSRETKEKTLKRAQIFEIYRDRKRQYRWRLRAGNGKIIATCHEGYVQLRRCVEGMQMACPLNKRERVVRVML' A
#
# COMPACT_ATOMS: atom_id res chain seq x y z
N MET A 1 -14.22 -37.68 5.58
CA MET A 1 -12.86 -37.52 5.01
C MET A 1 -12.68 -36.08 4.55
N ALA A 2 -11.80 -35.35 5.25
CA ALA A 2 -11.04 -34.16 4.87
C ALA A 2 -11.72 -33.05 4.03
N LEU A 3 -12.33 -32.08 4.74
CA LEU A 3 -12.52 -30.70 4.27
C LEU A 3 -11.16 -29.98 4.19
N ILE A 4 -10.48 -29.98 3.03
CA ILE A 4 -9.18 -29.29 2.85
C ILE A 4 -9.21 -28.18 1.76
N LEU A 5 -10.30 -28.03 1.01
CA LEU A 5 -10.30 -27.16 -0.19
C LEU A 5 -10.49 -25.65 0.05
N SER A 6 -10.54 -25.15 1.29
CA SER A 6 -10.87 -23.72 1.56
C SER A 6 -9.68 -22.82 1.95
N ARG A 7 -8.45 -23.33 2.02
CA ARG A 7 -7.29 -22.51 2.43
C ARG A 7 -6.58 -21.80 1.26
N GLU A 8 -6.55 -22.39 0.07
CA GLU A 8 -5.77 -21.85 -1.06
C GLU A 8 -6.25 -20.51 -1.62
N THR A 9 -7.54 -20.17 -1.46
CA THR A 9 -8.09 -18.92 -2.02
C THR A 9 -7.70 -17.68 -1.20
N LYS A 10 -7.48 -17.79 0.11
CA LYS A 10 -7.08 -16.65 0.96
C LYS A 10 -5.63 -16.20 0.73
N GLU A 11 -4.71 -17.14 0.56
CA GLU A 11 -3.28 -16.82 0.33
C GLU A 11 -3.02 -16.24 -1.06
N LYS A 12 -3.78 -16.68 -2.07
CA LYS A 12 -3.61 -16.20 -3.45
C LYS A 12 -4.05 -14.75 -3.63
N THR A 13 -5.07 -14.30 -2.90
CA THR A 13 -5.50 -12.89 -2.87
C THR A 13 -4.51 -12.02 -2.11
N LEU A 14 -3.90 -12.54 -1.04
CA LEU A 14 -2.88 -11.81 -0.28
C LEU A 14 -1.62 -11.53 -1.13
N LYS A 15 -1.23 -12.45 -2.02
CA LYS A 15 -0.09 -12.24 -2.94
C LYS A 15 -0.28 -11.07 -3.92
N ARG A 16 -1.52 -10.66 -4.21
CA ARG A 16 -1.83 -9.56 -5.16
C ARG A 16 -2.19 -8.24 -4.49
N ALA A 17 -2.72 -8.29 -3.27
CA ALA A 17 -3.08 -7.09 -2.52
C ALA A 17 -1.87 -6.17 -2.34
N GLN A 18 -2.00 -4.88 -2.63
CA GLN A 18 -0.96 -3.89 -2.39
C GLN A 18 -1.42 -2.91 -1.32
N ILE A 19 -0.54 -2.70 -0.34
CA ILE A 19 -0.81 -1.93 0.86
C ILE A 19 0.00 -0.64 0.78
N PHE A 20 -0.71 0.48 0.74
CA PHE A 20 -0.13 1.81 0.86
C PHE A 20 -0.21 2.25 2.31
N GLU A 21 0.93 2.56 2.91
CA GLU A 21 1.01 3.15 4.24
C GLU A 21 1.46 4.60 4.10
N ILE A 22 0.61 5.53 4.54
CA ILE A 22 0.94 6.95 4.63
C ILE A 22 1.11 7.29 6.10
N TYR A 23 2.24 7.92 6.44
CA TYR A 23 2.54 8.38 7.79
C TYR A 23 3.08 9.80 7.78
N ARG A 24 2.94 10.48 8.91
CA ARG A 24 3.42 11.85 9.10
C ARG A 24 4.67 11.85 10.00
N ASP A 25 5.75 12.42 9.50
CA ASP A 25 6.97 12.63 10.29
C ASP A 25 6.83 13.79 11.28
N ARG A 26 7.74 13.86 12.26
CA ARG A 26 7.86 14.97 13.23
C ARG A 26 7.98 16.34 12.57
N LYS A 27 8.52 16.40 11.35
CA LYS A 27 8.62 17.62 10.52
C LYS A 27 7.31 17.97 9.80
N ARG A 28 6.19 17.36 10.19
CA ARG A 28 4.86 17.53 9.57
C ARG A 28 4.80 17.16 8.08
N GLN A 29 5.79 16.42 7.59
CA GLN A 29 5.85 15.95 6.22
C GLN A 29 5.17 14.59 6.11
N TYR A 30 4.43 14.39 5.02
CA TYR A 30 3.80 13.14 4.65
C TYR A 30 4.76 12.33 3.81
N ARG A 31 4.97 11.08 4.23
CA ARG A 31 5.70 10.08 3.46
C ARG A 31 4.78 8.89 3.23
N TRP A 32 4.90 8.30 2.05
CA TRP A 32 4.19 7.08 1.70
C TRP A 32 5.17 5.97 1.36
N ARG A 33 4.77 4.75 1.69
CA ARG A 33 5.47 3.52 1.27
C ARG A 33 4.44 2.52 0.74
N LEU A 34 4.81 1.86 -0.35
CA LEU A 34 4.04 0.80 -0.96
C LEU A 34 4.66 -0.55 -0.59
N ARG A 35 3.85 -1.39 0.05
CA ARG A 35 4.16 -2.79 0.28
C ARG A 35 3.29 -3.66 -0.60
N ALA A 36 3.87 -4.63 -1.28
CA ALA A 36 3.09 -5.74 -1.80
C ALA A 36 2.57 -6.57 -0.64
N GLY A 37 1.50 -7.31 -0.87
CA GLY A 37 0.89 -8.21 0.11
C GLY A 37 1.74 -9.45 0.39
N ASN A 38 2.82 -9.63 -0.37
CA ASN A 38 3.95 -10.50 -0.03
C ASN A 38 4.90 -9.89 1.03
N GLY A 39 4.63 -8.67 1.53
CA GLY A 39 5.44 -7.96 2.52
C GLY A 39 6.65 -7.19 1.95
N LYS A 40 6.95 -7.30 0.66
CA LYS A 40 8.07 -6.58 0.04
C LYS A 40 7.70 -5.12 -0.22
N ILE A 41 8.65 -4.23 0.05
CA ILE A 41 8.53 -2.82 -0.30
C ILE A 41 8.76 -2.69 -1.81
N ILE A 42 7.74 -2.21 -2.54
CA ILE A 42 7.82 -2.01 -3.99
C ILE A 42 8.29 -0.60 -4.31
N ALA A 43 7.78 0.38 -3.56
CA ALA A 43 8.08 1.78 -3.78
C ALA A 43 8.10 2.53 -2.45
N THR A 44 8.99 3.51 -2.35
CA THR A 44 9.05 4.45 -1.24
C THR A 44 9.13 5.84 -1.81
N CYS A 45 8.54 6.80 -1.12
CA CYS A 45 8.72 8.19 -1.47
C CYS A 45 9.99 8.75 -0.81
N HIS A 46 10.94 9.21 -1.62
CA HIS A 46 12.10 9.94 -1.12
C HIS A 46 11.76 11.40 -0.75
N GLU A 47 10.80 12.01 -1.46
CA GLU A 47 10.37 13.37 -1.25
C GLU A 47 9.31 13.47 -0.14
N GLY A 48 9.53 14.32 0.86
CA GLY A 48 8.54 14.58 1.91
C GLY A 48 7.51 15.59 1.43
N TYR A 49 6.23 15.22 1.40
CA TYR A 49 5.17 16.14 0.98
C TYR A 49 4.62 16.96 2.14
N VAL A 50 4.34 18.25 1.93
CA VAL A 50 3.74 19.11 2.98
C VAL A 50 2.24 18.83 3.15
N GLN A 51 1.59 18.32 2.11
CA GLN A 51 0.14 18.07 2.07
C GLN A 51 -0.18 16.62 1.70
N LEU A 52 -1.18 16.05 2.38
CA LEU A 52 -1.70 14.71 2.09
C LEU A 52 -2.18 14.59 0.64
N ARG A 53 -2.81 15.63 0.10
CA ARG A 53 -3.29 15.64 -1.30
C ARG A 53 -2.14 15.43 -2.30
N ARG A 54 -1.05 16.20 -2.16
CA ARG A 54 0.16 16.08 -2.99
C ARG A 54 0.79 14.69 -2.86
N CYS A 55 0.80 14.15 -1.65
CA CYS A 55 1.26 12.80 -1.36
C CYS A 55 0.44 11.74 -2.12
N VAL A 56 -0.89 11.86 -2.14
CA VAL A 56 -1.78 10.93 -2.85
C VAL A 56 -1.65 11.07 -4.37
N GLU A 57 -1.48 12.29 -4.88
CA GLU A 57 -1.24 12.54 -6.31
C GLU A 57 0.10 11.94 -6.76
N GLY A 58 1.19 12.18 -6.01
CA GLY A 58 2.50 11.58 -6.29
C GLY A 58 2.47 10.05 -6.23
N MET A 59 1.72 9.49 -5.28
CA MET A 59 1.48 8.05 -5.19
C MET A 59 0.74 7.50 -6.43
N GLN A 60 -0.28 8.21 -6.91
CA GLN A 60 -1.03 7.81 -8.11
C GLN A 60 -0.16 7.87 -9.38
N MET A 61 0.75 8.85 -9.46
CA MET A 61 1.70 8.97 -10.57
C MET A 61 2.75 7.87 -10.54
N ALA A 62 3.33 7.60 -9.36
CA ALA A 62 4.39 6.60 -9.21
C ALA A 62 3.90 5.16 -9.42
N CYS A 63 2.62 4.89 -9.15
CA CYS A 63 2.06 3.56 -9.31
C CYS A 63 0.65 3.62 -9.90
N PRO A 64 0.50 3.46 -11.23
CA PRO A 64 -0.79 3.37 -11.91
C PRO A 64 -1.42 1.99 -11.63
N LEU A 65 -1.77 1.73 -10.38
CA LEU A 65 -2.39 0.48 -9.96
C LEU A 65 -3.89 0.52 -10.19
N ASN A 66 -4.40 -0.60 -10.66
CA ASN A 66 -5.81 -0.84 -10.85
C ASN A 66 -6.56 -0.69 -9.51
N LYS A 67 -7.63 0.11 -9.47
CA LYS A 67 -8.30 0.55 -8.22
C LYS A 67 -8.84 -0.59 -7.34
N ARG A 68 -9.00 -1.79 -7.90
CA ARG A 68 -9.69 -2.93 -7.25
C ARG A 68 -8.87 -3.65 -6.18
N GLU A 69 -7.55 -3.51 -6.17
CA GLU A 69 -6.67 -4.29 -5.29
C GLU A 69 -5.86 -3.41 -4.32
N ARG A 70 -6.35 -2.18 -4.09
CA ARG A 70 -5.66 -1.13 -3.33
C ARG A 70 -6.16 -1.09 -1.89
N VAL A 71 -5.29 -1.40 -0.93
CA VAL A 71 -5.54 -1.18 0.49
C VAL A 71 -4.74 0.03 0.93
N VAL A 72 -5.41 1.14 1.23
CA VAL A 72 -4.76 2.35 1.77
C VAL A 72 -4.94 2.37 3.27
N ARG A 73 -3.84 2.32 4.01
CA ARG A 73 -3.79 2.58 5.45
C ARG A 73 -3.14 3.93 5.68
N VAL A 74 -3.94 4.86 6.19
CA VAL A 74 -3.43 6.16 6.64
C VAL A 74 -3.22 6.06 8.15
N MET A 75 -1.97 6.12 8.58
CA MET A 75 -1.61 6.20 10.00
C MET A 75 -1.25 7.66 10.26
N LEU A 76 -2.22 8.44 10.76
CA LEU A 76 -2.04 9.85 11.14
C LEU A 76 -1.50 9.97 12.56
#